data_AF-A0A7J2NNK5-F1
#
_entry.id   AF-A0A7J2NNK5-F1
#
_cell.length_a   1.000
_cell.length_b   1.000
_cell.length_c   1.000
_cell.angle_alpha   90.00
_cell.angle_beta   90.00
_cell.angle_gamma   90.00
#
_symmetry.space_group_name_H-M   'P 1'
#
loop_
_entity.id
_entity.type
_entity.pdbx_description
1 polymer ?
#
loop_
_entity_poly.entity_id
_entity_poly.type
_entity_poly.pdbx_seq_one_letter_code
_entity_poly.pdbx_strand_id
1 'polypeptide(L)'
;MSENARKILKLLGAGNCARDVALAVPCSKSTVNYWKNKFVGAGALRLAVKDVFKEYTLTPYGSKILTTSETGVPAEVCCLEDYAVKFGVVDWGRAAVLDWRRLGRPRNWEKLGVKIGSVRVVRTSKSVIVHPGRLRGFDVDELLMLSGRIVKRVKGVLECHFDLVLEEPGVALHEPITRFYSEEAGELVKLGTTIVEDVGSIDNSPPEQVPHEEYVGKDLAKARLLMPLKLSRLEQRVEDMEKRLTILSDNVCELVSVLKTALVPKPAEEFASQSIDDRRYIS
;
A
#
# COMPACT_ATOMS: atom_id res chain seq x y z
N MET A 1 -10.67 -2.40 3.49
CA MET A 1 -11.39 -1.69 4.59
C MET A 1 -12.86 -2.08 4.52
N SER A 2 -13.50 -2.48 5.62
CA SER A 2 -14.93 -2.83 5.59
C SER A 2 -15.80 -1.63 5.22
N GLU A 3 -16.93 -1.88 4.56
CA GLU A 3 -17.87 -0.84 4.14
C GLU A 3 -18.38 -0.01 5.34
N ASN A 4 -18.61 -0.68 6.48
CA ASN A 4 -19.00 -0.04 7.73
C ASN A 4 -17.88 0.86 8.28
N ALA A 5 -16.62 0.43 8.24
CA ALA A 5 -15.50 1.27 8.68
C ALA A 5 -15.35 2.54 7.81
N ARG A 6 -15.57 2.43 6.50
CA ARG A 6 -15.58 3.58 5.57
C ARG A 6 -16.71 4.56 5.89
N LYS A 7 -17.93 4.05 6.08
CA LYS A 7 -19.10 4.87 6.48
C LYS A 7 -18.84 5.57 7.82
N ILE A 8 -18.26 4.87 8.80
CA ILE A 8 -17.89 5.43 10.11
C ILE A 8 -16.85 6.55 9.94
N LEU A 9 -15.79 6.35 9.15
CA LEU A 9 -14.77 7.37 8.90
C LEU A 9 -15.37 8.62 8.24
N LYS A 10 -16.23 8.44 7.22
CA LYS A 10 -16.91 9.53 6.51
C LYS A 10 -17.82 10.33 7.44
N LEU A 11 -18.65 9.65 8.24
CA LEU A 11 -19.62 10.30 9.12
C LEU A 11 -18.93 11.01 10.30
N LEU A 12 -17.97 10.36 10.97
CA LEU A 12 -17.19 11.01 12.03
C LEU A 12 -16.37 12.18 11.49
N GLY A 13 -15.84 12.03 10.27
CA GLY A 13 -15.08 13.04 9.56
C GLY A 13 -15.84 14.32 9.21
N ALA A 14 -17.16 14.20 9.08
CA ALA A 14 -18.10 15.28 8.82
C ALA A 14 -18.61 15.97 10.11
N GLY A 15 -18.02 15.68 11.27
CA GLY A 15 -18.38 16.30 12.55
C GLY A 15 -19.51 15.61 13.32
N ASN A 16 -20.02 14.46 12.85
CA ASN A 16 -21.09 13.75 13.56
C ASN A 16 -20.58 13.11 14.85
N CYS A 17 -21.41 13.09 15.89
CA CYS A 17 -21.04 12.46 17.15
C CYS A 17 -21.13 10.93 17.04
N ALA A 18 -20.26 10.20 17.78
CA ALA A 18 -20.19 8.74 17.68
C ALA A 18 -21.50 8.01 18.04
N ARG A 19 -22.40 8.66 18.79
CA ARG A 19 -23.73 8.13 19.10
C ARG A 19 -24.60 8.09 17.85
N ASP A 20 -24.61 9.18 17.07
CA ASP A 20 -25.43 9.30 15.87
C ASP A 20 -24.89 8.43 14.74
N VAL A 21 -23.56 8.31 14.64
CA VAL A 21 -22.92 7.38 13.70
C VAL A 21 -23.30 5.93 13.97
N ALA A 22 -23.46 5.54 15.24
CA ALA A 22 -23.90 4.19 15.61
C ALA A 22 -25.39 3.93 15.32
N LEU A 23 -26.20 4.99 15.14
CA LEU A 23 -27.59 4.86 14.68
C LEU A 23 -27.66 4.80 13.15
N ALA A 24 -26.81 5.55 12.46
CA ALA A 24 -26.79 5.64 11.01
C ALA A 24 -26.09 4.46 10.30
N VAL A 25 -25.11 3.82 10.96
CA VAL A 25 -24.43 2.63 10.45
C VAL A 25 -24.96 1.43 11.25
N PRO A 26 -25.46 0.35 10.62
CA PRO A 26 -26.04 -0.81 11.30
C PRO A 26 -24.96 -1.63 12.02
N CYS A 27 -24.40 -1.06 13.10
CA CYS A 27 -23.31 -1.62 13.88
C CYS A 27 -23.39 -1.13 15.33
N SER A 28 -22.76 -1.88 16.24
CA SER A 28 -22.81 -1.55 17.66
C SER A 28 -21.98 -0.29 18.01
N LYS A 29 -22.33 0.37 19.12
CA LYS A 29 -21.56 1.51 19.66
C LYS A 29 -20.10 1.16 19.98
N SER A 30 -19.82 -0.09 20.37
CA SER A 30 -18.45 -0.56 20.59
C SER A 30 -17.68 -0.66 19.27
N THR A 31 -18.30 -1.10 18.19
CA THR A 31 -17.71 -1.11 16.85
C THR A 31 -17.36 0.31 16.38
N VAL A 32 -18.25 1.29 16.56
CA VAL A 32 -17.97 2.69 16.21
C VAL A 32 -16.83 3.27 17.04
N ASN A 33 -16.82 3.01 18.36
CA ASN A 33 -15.73 3.47 19.23
C ASN A 33 -14.38 2.83 18.89
N TYR A 34 -14.37 1.54 18.56
CA TYR A 34 -13.19 0.83 18.09
C TYR A 34 -12.62 1.50 16.83
N TRP A 35 -13.44 1.70 15.80
CA TRP A 35 -13.01 2.33 14.55
C TRP A 35 -12.60 3.79 14.74
N LYS A 36 -13.35 4.56 15.53
CA LYS A 36 -12.96 5.93 15.90
C LYS A 36 -11.57 5.97 16.52
N ASN A 37 -11.31 5.16 17.54
CA ASN A 37 -10.00 5.12 18.20
C ASN A 37 -8.91 4.66 17.23
N LYS A 38 -9.23 3.69 16.36
CA LYS A 38 -8.32 3.20 15.32
C LYS A 38 -7.98 4.28 14.29
N PHE A 39 -8.96 5.07 13.83
CA PHE A 39 -8.76 6.16 12.89
C PHE A 39 -8.04 7.36 13.51
N VAL A 40 -8.30 7.66 14.78
CA VAL A 40 -7.54 8.67 15.53
C VAL A 40 -6.09 8.22 15.73
N GLY A 41 -5.88 6.96 16.15
CA GLY A 41 -4.54 6.39 16.30
C GLY A 41 -3.77 6.30 14.99
N ALA A 42 -4.47 6.05 13.88
CA ALA A 42 -3.90 6.07 12.53
C ALA A 42 -3.72 7.49 11.95
N GLY A 43 -4.18 8.54 12.64
CA GLY A 43 -4.10 9.92 12.14
C GLY A 43 -5.06 10.25 11.00
N ALA A 44 -6.05 9.41 10.71
CA ALA A 44 -7.10 9.65 9.71
C ALA A 44 -8.16 10.63 10.21
N LEU A 45 -8.36 10.68 11.52
CA LEU A 45 -9.21 11.66 12.20
C LEU A 45 -8.40 12.46 13.20
N ARG A 46 -8.67 13.76 13.30
CA ARG A 46 -8.17 14.63 14.37
C ARG A 46 -9.34 15.20 15.16
N LEU A 47 -9.14 15.40 16.46
CA LEU A 47 -10.13 16.06 17.30
C LEU A 47 -10.18 17.56 16.93
N ALA A 48 -11.36 18.06 16.57
CA ALA A 48 -11.58 19.46 16.22
C ALA A 48 -12.12 20.26 17.41
N VAL A 49 -13.16 19.75 18.06
CA VAL A 49 -13.79 20.37 19.23
C VAL A 49 -13.89 19.36 20.37
N LYS A 50 -13.59 19.83 21.58
CA LYS A 50 -13.70 19.07 22.82
C LYS A 50 -14.69 19.77 23.76
N ASP A 51 -15.97 19.55 23.52
CA ASP A 51 -17.06 20.07 24.35
C ASP A 51 -17.83 18.90 25.00
N VAL A 52 -19.12 19.06 25.30
CA VAL A 52 -20.04 18.01 25.80
C VAL A 52 -19.96 16.73 24.94
N PHE A 53 -19.67 16.86 23.65
CA PHE A 53 -19.27 15.75 22.79
C PHE A 53 -17.95 16.06 22.04
N LYS A 54 -17.27 14.99 21.61
CA LYS A 54 -16.01 15.06 20.86
C LYS A 54 -16.33 15.10 19.37
N GLU A 55 -16.00 16.22 18.73
CA GLU A 55 -16.12 16.38 17.28
C GLU A 55 -14.79 16.06 16.60
N TYR A 56 -14.84 15.26 15.54
CA TYR A 56 -13.67 14.88 14.77
C TYR A 56 -13.74 15.47 13.36
N THR A 57 -12.59 15.77 12.79
CA THR A 57 -12.46 16.19 11.39
C THR A 57 -11.50 15.27 10.66
N LEU A 58 -11.74 15.08 9.36
CA LEU A 58 -10.81 14.36 8.50
C LEU A 58 -9.48 15.11 8.40
N THR A 59 -8.41 14.35 8.50
CA THR A 59 -7.10 14.83 8.06
C THR A 59 -6.97 14.63 6.55
N PRO A 60 -6.01 15.27 5.87
CA PRO A 60 -5.73 14.97 4.47
C PRO A 60 -5.49 13.47 4.20
N TYR A 61 -4.88 12.76 5.16
CA TYR A 61 -4.72 11.30 5.14
C TYR A 61 -6.07 10.57 5.20
N GLY A 62 -6.97 10.96 6.12
CA GLY A 62 -8.34 10.42 6.20
C GLY A 62 -9.17 10.69 4.95
N SER A 63 -9.05 11.87 4.36
CA SER A 63 -9.73 12.21 3.10
C SER A 63 -9.22 11.35 1.94
N LYS A 64 -7.91 11.12 1.83
CA LYS A 64 -7.33 10.21 0.82
C LYS A 64 -7.87 8.78 0.98
N ILE A 65 -8.00 8.26 2.21
CA ILE A 65 -8.62 6.94 2.48
C ILE A 65 -10.04 6.86 1.89
N LEU A 66 -10.82 7.94 1.99
CA LEU A 66 -12.20 7.99 1.49
C LEU A 66 -12.27 8.15 -0.03
N THR A 67 -11.42 8.99 -0.64
CA THR A 67 -11.44 9.27 -2.08
C THR A 67 -10.83 8.14 -2.91
N THR A 68 -9.78 7.47 -2.45
CA THR A 68 -9.16 6.37 -3.20
C THR A 68 -10.01 5.09 -3.24
N SER A 69 -11.04 5.01 -2.39
CA SER A 69 -12.03 3.94 -2.42
C SER A 69 -13.19 4.15 -3.41
N GLU A 70 -13.16 5.22 -4.20
CA GLU A 70 -14.09 5.43 -5.34
C GLU A 70 -13.55 4.83 -6.64
N THR A 71 -12.24 4.60 -6.77
CA THR A 71 -11.59 3.97 -7.94
C THR A 71 -11.56 2.44 -7.91
N GLY A 72 -12.32 1.80 -7.01
CA GLY A 72 -12.45 0.34 -6.93
C GLY A 72 -11.25 -0.42 -6.35
N VAL A 73 -10.05 0.17 -6.32
CA VAL A 73 -8.85 -0.43 -5.72
C VAL A 73 -8.48 0.31 -4.43
N PRO A 74 -8.55 -0.34 -3.25
CA PRO A 74 -8.11 0.30 -2.01
C PRO A 74 -6.61 0.58 -2.08
N ALA A 75 -6.19 1.84 -1.89
CA ALA A 75 -4.77 2.14 -1.75
C ALA A 75 -4.21 1.43 -0.52
N GLU A 76 -3.28 0.52 -0.77
CA GLU A 76 -2.57 -0.20 0.27
C GLU A 76 -1.75 0.80 1.09
N VAL A 77 -1.87 0.73 2.42
CA VAL A 77 -1.11 1.59 3.33
C VAL A 77 0.28 1.01 3.47
N CYS A 78 1.29 1.75 3.01
CA CYS A 78 2.68 1.42 3.28
C CYS A 78 3.15 2.07 4.60
N CYS A 79 4.03 1.37 5.30
CA CYS A 79 4.59 1.84 6.57
C CYS A 79 6.11 1.99 6.43
N LEU A 80 6.61 3.21 6.39
CA LEU A 80 8.05 3.47 6.46
C LEU A 80 8.52 3.21 7.89
N GLU A 81 9.47 2.28 8.05
CA GLU A 81 10.13 2.06 9.33
C GLU A 81 10.94 3.27 9.79
N ASP A 82 11.38 3.25 11.05
CA ASP A 82 12.15 4.35 11.65
C ASP A 82 13.43 4.65 10.87
N TYR A 83 13.34 5.61 9.93
CA TYR A 83 14.43 5.99 9.04
C TYR A 83 15.34 7.01 9.74
N ALA A 84 16.18 6.50 10.63
CA ALA A 84 16.98 7.31 11.53
C ALA A 84 18.22 7.92 10.85
N VAL A 85 18.52 9.17 11.22
CA VAL A 85 19.67 9.92 10.68
C VAL A 85 20.63 10.29 11.81
N LYS A 86 21.90 9.97 11.61
CA LYS A 86 23.00 10.27 12.51
C LYS A 86 23.73 11.53 12.07
N PHE A 87 23.98 12.42 13.03
CA PHE A 87 24.79 13.62 12.85
C PHE A 87 26.01 13.53 13.76
N GLY A 88 27.20 13.81 13.22
CA GLY A 88 28.38 14.09 14.04
C GLY A 88 28.16 15.36 14.86
N VAL A 89 28.71 15.40 16.07
CA VAL A 89 28.61 16.59 16.94
C VAL A 89 29.98 17.24 16.98
N VAL A 90 30.04 18.49 16.49
CA VAL A 90 31.23 19.34 16.56
C VAL A 90 31.30 20.02 17.92
N ASP A 91 30.17 20.56 18.37
CA ASP A 91 30.02 21.18 19.69
C ASP A 91 28.73 20.71 20.36
N TRP A 92 28.86 20.33 21.63
CA TRP A 92 27.74 19.90 22.46
C TRP A 92 26.92 21.07 23.01
N GLY A 93 27.41 22.31 22.96
CA GLY A 93 26.69 23.49 23.43
C GLY A 93 26.05 23.28 24.81
N ARG A 94 24.74 23.56 24.90
CA ARG A 94 23.93 23.35 26.11
C ARG A 94 23.21 22.00 26.12
N ALA A 95 23.76 20.97 25.48
CA ALA A 95 23.17 19.62 25.50
C ALA A 95 22.92 19.09 26.92
N ALA A 96 23.70 19.48 27.92
CA ALA A 96 23.51 19.04 29.31
C ALA A 96 22.15 19.46 29.92
N VAL A 97 21.48 20.46 29.35
CA VAL A 97 20.16 20.94 29.80
C VAL A 97 19.04 19.97 29.39
N LEU A 98 19.27 19.13 28.38
CA LEU A 98 18.32 18.10 27.98
C LEU A 98 18.27 16.99 29.04
N ASP A 99 17.06 16.55 29.41
CA ASP A 99 16.82 15.42 30.33
C ASP A 99 17.15 14.09 29.64
N TRP A 100 18.45 13.81 29.52
CA TRP A 100 18.98 12.58 28.94
C TRP A 100 18.71 11.39 29.85
N ARG A 101 17.89 10.46 29.37
CA ARG A 101 17.56 9.23 30.08
C ARG A 101 18.31 8.05 29.48
N ARG A 102 18.81 7.14 30.32
CA ARG A 102 19.39 5.88 29.85
C ARG A 102 18.34 5.01 29.17
N LEU A 103 18.60 4.60 27.92
CA LEU A 103 17.70 3.77 27.10
C LEU A 103 17.95 2.26 27.28
N GLY A 104 18.24 1.82 28.50
CA GLY A 104 18.55 0.44 28.86
C GLY A 104 19.95 0.24 29.43
N ARG A 105 20.32 -1.02 29.70
CA ARG A 105 21.65 -1.42 30.20
C ARG A 105 22.37 -2.31 29.17
N PRO A 106 22.92 -1.78 28.07
CA PRO A 106 23.87 -2.52 27.25
C PRO A 106 25.14 -2.84 28.06
N ARG A 107 25.75 -4.00 27.82
CA ARG A 107 26.89 -4.50 28.62
C ARG A 107 28.12 -3.57 28.62
N ASN A 108 28.34 -2.78 27.56
CA ASN A 108 29.63 -2.08 27.34
C ASN A 108 29.52 -0.58 26.97
N TRP A 109 28.32 0.03 26.98
CA TRP A 109 28.14 1.44 26.61
C TRP A 109 26.79 2.01 27.03
N GLU A 110 26.73 3.33 27.25
CA GLU A 110 25.50 4.03 27.65
C GLU A 110 24.81 4.66 26.44
N LYS A 111 23.59 4.20 26.13
CA LYS A 111 22.66 4.93 25.25
C LYS A 111 21.90 5.94 26.08
N LEU A 112 22.14 7.22 25.86
CA LEU A 112 21.30 8.28 26.39
C LEU A 112 20.26 8.69 25.36
N GLY A 113 19.04 8.96 25.80
CA GLY A 113 17.94 9.35 24.94
C GLY A 113 17.08 10.41 25.55
N VAL A 114 16.55 11.28 24.71
CA VAL A 114 15.57 12.29 25.06
C VAL A 114 14.46 12.29 24.02
N LYS A 115 13.28 12.80 24.39
CA LYS A 115 12.20 13.06 23.43
C LYS A 115 12.11 14.55 23.16
N ILE A 116 12.16 14.94 21.89
CA ILE A 116 11.86 16.30 21.43
C ILE A 116 10.51 16.22 20.73
N GLY A 117 9.46 16.64 21.44
CA GLY A 117 8.08 16.35 21.03
C GLY A 117 7.81 14.84 21.02
N SER A 118 7.35 14.30 19.90
CA SER A 118 7.15 12.87 19.69
C SER A 118 8.38 12.14 19.14
N VAL A 119 9.46 12.86 18.81
CA VAL A 119 10.64 12.32 18.15
C VAL A 119 11.67 11.86 19.18
N ARG A 120 12.19 10.65 19.00
CA ARG A 120 13.26 10.13 19.86
C ARG A 120 14.60 10.61 19.34
N VAL A 121 15.43 11.12 20.25
CA VAL A 121 16.79 11.55 19.95
C VAL A 121 17.74 10.76 20.84
N VAL A 122 18.70 10.07 20.23
CA VAL A 122 19.68 9.24 20.93
C VAL A 122 21.03 9.90 20.85
N ARG A 123 21.70 10.03 21.98
CA ARG A 123 23.05 10.57 22.11
C ARG A 123 24.05 9.44 22.29
N THR A 124 25.16 9.54 21.57
CA THR A 124 26.39 8.78 21.82
C THR A 124 27.51 9.73 22.26
N SER A 125 28.74 9.25 22.40
CA SER A 125 29.90 10.07 22.77
C SER A 125 30.28 11.13 21.74
N LYS A 126 29.97 10.92 20.45
CA LYS A 126 30.39 11.81 19.34
C LYS A 126 29.29 12.15 18.34
N SER A 127 28.07 11.66 18.54
CA SER A 127 26.99 11.85 17.58
C SER A 127 25.63 11.93 18.25
N VAL A 128 24.69 12.54 17.56
CA VAL A 128 23.27 12.50 17.86
C VAL A 128 22.55 11.78 16.73
N ILE A 129 21.64 10.87 17.08
CA ILE A 129 20.83 10.11 16.15
C ILE A 129 19.37 10.54 16.34
N VAL A 130 18.77 11.06 15.28
CA VAL A 130 17.36 11.46 15.28
C VAL A 130 16.55 10.31 14.70
N HIS A 131 15.62 9.80 15.51
CA HIS A 131 14.69 8.72 15.16
C HIS A 131 13.31 9.32 14.93
N PRO A 132 12.94 9.64 13.68
CA PRO A 132 11.64 10.22 13.35
C PRO A 132 10.47 9.31 13.74
N GLY A 133 10.75 8.02 13.96
CA GLY A 133 9.74 7.01 14.21
C GLY A 133 9.13 6.52 12.90
N ARG A 134 8.17 5.60 13.03
CA ARG A 134 7.51 4.99 11.88
C ARG A 134 6.45 5.92 11.32
N LEU A 135 6.38 5.97 10.00
CA LEU A 135 5.42 6.79 9.27
C LEU A 135 4.52 5.90 8.42
N ARG A 136 3.24 6.25 8.31
CA ARG A 136 2.26 5.49 7.51
C ARG A 136 1.65 6.39 6.45
N GLY A 137 1.47 5.86 5.25
CA GLY A 137 0.96 6.62 4.12
C GLY A 137 0.65 5.74 2.92
N PHE A 138 0.50 6.37 1.77
CA PHE A 138 0.18 5.70 0.49
C PHE A 138 1.28 5.88 -0.56
N ASP A 139 2.27 6.71 -0.26
CA ASP A 139 3.31 7.10 -1.18
C ASP A 139 4.65 7.08 -0.45
N VAL A 140 5.61 6.32 -1.00
CA VAL A 140 6.92 6.11 -0.39
C VAL A 140 7.75 7.40 -0.42
N ASP A 141 7.67 8.20 -1.48
CA ASP A 141 8.41 9.47 -1.57
C ASP A 141 7.88 10.49 -0.58
N GLU A 142 6.55 10.57 -0.42
CA GLU A 142 5.91 11.44 0.57
C GLU A 142 6.38 11.08 1.99
N LEU A 143 6.43 9.79 2.32
CA LEU A 143 6.91 9.33 3.62
C LEU A 143 8.39 9.62 3.86
N LEU A 144 9.25 9.41 2.85
CA LEU A 144 10.68 9.73 2.95
C LEU A 144 10.91 11.24 3.13
N MET A 145 10.18 12.05 2.37
CA MET A 145 10.20 13.52 2.51
C MET A 145 9.74 13.96 3.91
N LEU A 146 8.65 13.37 4.43
CA LEU A 146 8.15 13.67 5.77
C LEU A 146 9.17 13.28 6.85
N SER A 147 9.79 12.10 6.72
CA SER A 147 10.87 11.66 7.61
C SER A 147 12.02 12.68 7.63
N GLY A 148 12.51 13.08 6.46
CA GLY A 148 13.57 14.08 6.34
C GLY A 148 13.18 15.45 6.93
N ARG A 149 11.93 15.88 6.77
CA ARG A 149 11.42 17.13 7.37
C ARG A 149 11.36 17.06 8.89
N ILE A 150 10.93 15.93 9.46
CA ILE A 150 10.92 15.70 10.90
C ILE A 150 12.34 15.78 11.44
N VAL A 151 13.28 15.08 10.79
CA VAL A 151 14.71 15.10 11.15
C VAL A 151 15.27 16.52 11.10
N LYS A 152 15.04 17.25 10.00
CA LYS A 152 15.53 18.63 9.84
C LYS A 152 14.96 19.58 10.89
N ARG A 153 13.69 19.43 11.26
CA ARG A 153 13.05 20.23 12.30
C ARG A 153 13.68 19.96 13.68
N VAL A 154 13.94 18.70 14.01
CA VAL A 154 14.58 18.34 15.28
C VAL A 154 16.03 18.80 15.32
N LYS A 155 16.77 18.69 14.21
CA LYS A 155 18.10 19.31 14.06
C LYS A 155 18.04 20.81 14.36
N GLY A 156 17.13 21.54 13.72
CA GLY A 156 16.96 22.98 13.98
C GLY A 156 16.63 23.29 15.44
N VAL A 157 15.83 22.45 16.12
CA VAL A 157 15.58 22.61 17.56
C VAL A 157 16.86 22.40 18.38
N LEU A 158 17.64 21.35 18.08
CA LEU A 158 18.91 21.07 18.75
C LEU A 158 19.93 22.21 18.57
N GLU A 159 20.04 22.74 17.37
CA GLU A 159 20.98 23.81 17.04
C GLU A 159 20.52 25.16 17.60
N CYS A 160 19.25 25.54 17.43
CA CYS A 160 18.78 26.88 17.81
C CYS A 160 18.41 27.02 19.29
N HIS A 161 17.93 25.96 19.95
CA HIS A 161 17.47 26.05 21.35
C HIS A 161 18.49 25.53 22.35
N PHE A 162 19.41 24.66 21.91
CA PHE A 162 20.40 24.05 22.78
C PHE A 162 21.84 24.31 22.30
N ASP A 163 22.03 25.11 21.25
CA ASP A 163 23.33 25.54 20.73
C ASP A 163 24.26 24.38 20.36
N LEU A 164 23.71 23.20 19.99
CA LEU A 164 24.52 22.13 19.43
C LEU A 164 25.00 22.55 18.04
N VAL A 165 26.21 22.12 17.67
CA VAL A 165 26.72 22.25 16.31
C VAL A 165 26.84 20.85 15.72
N LEU A 166 25.98 20.55 14.74
CA LEU A 166 25.92 19.24 14.09
C LEU A 166 26.56 19.30 12.71
N GLU A 167 27.30 18.24 12.35
CA GLU A 167 27.88 18.10 11.02
C GLU A 167 26.81 17.97 9.93
N GLU A 168 27.10 18.49 8.74
CA GLU A 168 26.32 18.26 7.53
C GLU A 168 27.17 17.57 6.45
N PRO A 169 26.60 16.64 5.65
CA PRO A 169 25.24 16.10 5.76
C PRO A 169 25.11 15.07 6.89
N GLY A 170 23.89 14.91 7.42
CA GLY A 170 23.56 13.76 8.26
C GLY A 170 23.60 12.46 7.46
N VAL A 171 23.97 11.35 8.11
CA VAL A 171 24.10 10.03 7.48
C VAL A 171 22.97 9.12 7.96
N ALA A 172 22.18 8.59 7.03
CA ALA A 172 21.16 7.59 7.36
C ALA A 172 21.79 6.31 7.91
N LEU A 173 21.19 5.70 8.93
CA LEU A 173 21.77 4.51 9.57
C LEU A 173 21.63 3.23 8.74
N HIS A 174 20.67 3.20 7.82
CA HIS A 174 20.39 2.08 6.93
C HIS A 174 19.62 2.62 5.71
N GLU A 175 19.41 1.78 4.71
CA GLU A 175 18.48 2.08 3.61
C GLU A 175 17.03 2.16 4.11
N PRO A 176 16.15 2.92 3.44
CA PRO A 176 14.76 3.01 3.87
C PRO A 176 14.07 1.65 3.75
N ILE A 177 13.42 1.22 4.82
CA ILE A 177 12.68 -0.04 4.87
C ILE A 177 11.19 0.29 4.89
N THR A 178 10.45 -0.25 3.93
CA THR A 178 8.99 -0.06 3.85
C THR A 178 8.28 -1.38 4.09
N ARG A 179 7.29 -1.35 4.98
CA ARG A 179 6.49 -2.51 5.38
C ARG A 179 5.11 -2.50 4.78
N PHE A 180 4.64 -3.68 4.38
CA PHE A 180 3.29 -3.94 3.91
C PHE A 180 2.66 -5.05 4.75
N TYR A 181 1.41 -4.82 5.17
CA TYR A 181 0.65 -5.77 5.97
C TYR A 181 -0.43 -6.39 5.08
N SER A 182 -0.11 -7.56 4.52
CA SER A 182 -0.92 -8.28 3.55
C SER A 182 -1.43 -9.60 4.15
N GLU A 183 -2.48 -10.17 3.58
CA GLU A 183 -2.97 -11.51 4.00
C GLU A 183 -1.98 -12.59 3.58
N GLU A 184 -1.31 -12.38 2.44
CA GLU A 184 -0.26 -13.20 1.87
C GLU A 184 0.93 -13.33 2.82
N ALA A 185 1.36 -12.23 3.45
CA ALA A 185 2.39 -12.26 4.49
C ALA A 185 1.97 -13.17 5.65
N GLY A 186 0.69 -13.16 6.04
CA GLY A 186 0.15 -14.01 7.10
C GLY A 186 0.21 -15.51 6.78
N GLU A 187 -0.01 -15.89 5.53
CA GLU A 187 0.10 -17.27 5.08
C GLU A 187 1.56 -17.70 4.92
N LEU A 188 2.41 -16.85 4.34
CA LEU A 188 3.81 -17.16 4.08
C LEU A 188 4.64 -17.28 5.36
N VAL A 189 4.33 -16.49 6.41
CA VAL A 189 4.98 -16.62 7.72
C VAL A 189 4.79 -18.00 8.34
N LYS A 190 3.70 -18.72 8.03
CA LYS A 190 3.49 -20.10 8.54
C LYS A 190 4.56 -21.08 8.04
N LEU A 191 5.22 -20.75 6.93
CA LEU A 191 6.32 -21.52 6.34
C LEU A 191 7.68 -21.16 6.95
N GLY A 192 7.73 -20.19 7.86
CA GLY A 192 8.95 -19.66 8.48
C GLY A 192 9.26 -18.22 8.03
N THR A 193 10.32 -17.64 8.61
CA THR A 193 10.84 -16.34 8.16
C THR A 193 11.60 -16.53 6.86
N THR A 194 11.12 -15.90 5.78
CA THR A 194 11.77 -15.92 4.48
C THR A 194 12.51 -14.60 4.27
N ILE A 195 13.82 -14.68 4.02
CA ILE A 195 14.65 -13.52 3.67
C ILE A 195 15.15 -13.76 2.25
N VAL A 196 14.89 -12.79 1.37
CA VAL A 196 15.44 -12.77 0.02
C VAL A 196 16.39 -11.59 -0.06
N GLU A 197 17.68 -11.88 -0.21
CA GLU A 197 18.72 -10.86 -0.36
C GLU A 197 18.34 -9.86 -1.46
N ASP A 198 18.55 -8.57 -1.18
CA ASP A 198 18.29 -7.44 -2.08
C ASP A 198 16.83 -7.26 -2.56
N VAL A 199 15.87 -8.03 -2.03
CA VAL A 199 14.45 -7.92 -2.40
C VAL A 199 13.60 -7.56 -1.20
N GLY A 200 13.75 -8.30 -0.10
CA GLY A 200 12.90 -8.12 1.05
C GLY A 200 12.84 -9.32 1.98
N SER A 201 12.09 -9.16 3.05
CA SER A 201 11.86 -10.22 4.02
C SER A 201 10.37 -10.35 4.33
N ILE A 202 9.99 -11.52 4.81
CA ILE A 202 8.70 -11.72 5.46
C ILE A 202 9.01 -11.91 6.95
N ASP A 203 8.63 -10.92 7.75
CA ASP A 203 8.94 -10.90 9.17
C ASP A 203 7.67 -11.04 10.04
N ASN A 204 7.86 -11.71 11.17
CA ASN A 204 6.88 -11.84 12.25
C ASN A 204 7.56 -11.80 13.63
N SER A 205 8.76 -11.22 13.68
CA SER A 205 9.58 -11.21 14.88
C SER A 205 8.99 -10.29 15.97
N PRO A 206 9.27 -10.56 17.26
CA PRO A 206 8.94 -9.65 18.35
C PRO A 206 9.60 -8.28 18.14
N PRO A 207 8.98 -7.16 18.60
CA PRO A 207 7.89 -7.11 19.56
C PRO A 207 6.48 -7.04 18.96
N GLU A 208 6.34 -6.88 17.65
CA GLU A 208 5.02 -6.68 17.04
C GLU A 208 4.26 -7.97 16.80
N GLN A 209 4.94 -9.04 16.38
CA GLN A 209 4.29 -10.32 16.04
C GLN A 209 3.09 -10.13 15.09
N VAL A 210 3.24 -9.20 14.14
CA VAL A 210 2.30 -9.00 13.05
C VAL A 210 3.04 -9.37 11.77
N PRO A 211 2.61 -10.41 11.04
CA PRO A 211 3.18 -10.76 9.74
C PRO A 211 3.19 -9.57 8.79
N HIS A 212 4.34 -9.31 8.16
CA HIS A 212 4.48 -8.24 7.19
C HIS A 212 5.60 -8.54 6.18
N GLU A 213 5.46 -7.95 4.98
CA GLU A 213 6.51 -7.88 3.98
C GLU A 213 7.38 -6.65 4.26
N GLU A 214 8.69 -6.79 4.20
CA GLU A 214 9.65 -5.68 4.23
C GLU A 214 10.34 -5.54 2.87
N TYR A 215 10.39 -4.32 2.35
CA TYR A 215 11.15 -3.97 1.15
C TYR A 215 12.23 -2.95 1.49
N VAL A 216 13.47 -3.27 1.14
CA VAL A 216 14.62 -2.39 1.32
C VAL A 216 14.75 -1.49 0.09
N GLY A 217 14.91 -0.19 0.32
CA GLY A 217 15.00 0.78 -0.75
C GLY A 217 13.64 1.28 -1.26
N LYS A 218 13.65 2.47 -1.85
CA LYS A 218 12.41 3.15 -2.30
C LYS A 218 11.78 2.49 -3.53
N ASP A 219 12.60 1.93 -4.42
CA ASP A 219 12.14 1.52 -5.75
C ASP A 219 11.34 0.21 -5.68
N LEU A 220 11.77 -0.72 -4.84
CA LEU A 220 11.05 -1.97 -4.58
C LEU A 220 9.69 -1.71 -3.90
N ALA A 221 9.67 -0.83 -2.90
CA ALA A 221 8.44 -0.44 -2.23
C ALA A 221 7.44 0.22 -3.19
N LYS A 222 7.91 1.08 -4.10
CA LYS A 222 7.07 1.65 -5.17
C LYS A 222 6.58 0.61 -6.15
N ALA A 223 7.45 -0.32 -6.56
CA ALA A 223 7.09 -1.39 -7.47
C ALA A 223 5.96 -2.25 -6.88
N ARG A 224 6.03 -2.54 -5.58
CA ARG A 224 4.98 -3.26 -4.83
C ARG A 224 3.65 -2.52 -4.81
N LEU A 225 3.64 -1.21 -4.58
CA LEU A 225 2.42 -0.38 -4.65
C LEU A 225 1.80 -0.33 -6.04
N LEU A 226 2.63 -0.36 -7.09
CA LEU A 226 2.18 -0.33 -8.49
C LEU A 226 1.77 -1.71 -9.03
N MET A 227 2.06 -2.79 -8.29
CA MET A 227 1.85 -4.16 -8.74
C MET A 227 0.39 -4.47 -9.08
N PRO A 228 -0.63 -4.09 -8.26
CA PRO A 228 -2.03 -4.37 -8.59
C PRO A 228 -2.44 -3.76 -9.95
N LEU A 229 -2.04 -2.52 -10.23
CA LEU A 229 -2.33 -1.86 -11.50
C LEU A 229 -1.66 -2.54 -12.69
N LYS A 230 -0.41 -3.02 -12.50
CA LYS A 230 0.31 -3.76 -13.54
C LYS A 230 -0.34 -5.12 -13.80
N LEU A 231 -0.79 -5.81 -12.76
CA LEU A 231 -1.49 -7.10 -12.87
C LEU A 231 -2.84 -6.94 -13.59
N SER A 232 -3.67 -5.97 -13.21
CA SER A 232 -4.96 -5.75 -13.90
C SER A 232 -4.79 -5.41 -15.38
N ARG A 233 -3.74 -4.66 -15.74
CA ARG A 233 -3.42 -4.40 -17.15
C ARG A 233 -2.96 -5.66 -17.88
N LEU A 234 -2.26 -6.56 -17.19
CA LEU A 234 -1.82 -7.82 -17.76
C LEU A 234 -3.02 -8.76 -17.96
N GLU A 235 -3.90 -8.88 -16.97
CA GLU A 235 -5.15 -9.64 -17.04
C GLU A 235 -6.01 -9.18 -18.23
N GLN A 236 -6.23 -7.87 -18.39
CA GLN A 236 -6.98 -7.33 -19.52
C GLN A 236 -6.35 -7.70 -20.88
N ARG A 237 -5.02 -7.66 -20.97
CA ARG A 237 -4.30 -8.04 -22.20
C ARG A 237 -4.44 -9.53 -22.49
N VAL A 238 -4.45 -10.37 -21.47
CA VAL A 238 -4.65 -11.82 -21.60
C VAL A 238 -6.07 -12.09 -22.07
N GLU A 239 -7.09 -11.48 -21.46
CA GLU A 239 -8.48 -11.62 -21.90
C GLU A 239 -8.69 -11.17 -23.35
N ASP A 240 -8.06 -10.06 -23.76
CA ASP A 240 -8.13 -9.57 -25.14
C ASP A 240 -7.43 -10.54 -26.11
N MET A 241 -6.34 -11.19 -25.69
CA MET A 241 -5.68 -12.22 -26.48
C MET A 241 -6.54 -13.48 -26.61
N GLU A 242 -7.19 -13.91 -25.53
CA GLU A 242 -8.12 -15.05 -25.55
C GLU A 242 -9.27 -14.80 -26.54
N LYS A 243 -9.90 -13.62 -26.49
CA LYS A 243 -10.96 -13.24 -27.44
C LYS A 243 -10.48 -13.29 -28.90
N ARG A 244 -9.27 -12.79 -29.18
CA ARG A 244 -8.69 -12.83 -30.53
C ARG A 244 -8.41 -14.27 -30.99
N LEU A 245 -7.95 -15.14 -30.09
CA LEU A 245 -7.73 -16.55 -30.39
C LEU A 245 -9.04 -17.29 -30.65
N THR A 246 -10.11 -16.99 -29.90
CA THR A 246 -11.44 -17.55 -30.16
C THR A 246 -11.94 -17.13 -31.54
N ILE A 247 -11.88 -15.84 -31.88
CA ILE A 247 -12.28 -15.33 -33.20
C ILE A 247 -11.46 -15.99 -34.32
N LEU A 248 -10.15 -16.14 -34.13
CA LEU A 248 -9.28 -16.81 -35.10
C LEU A 248 -9.67 -18.28 -35.28
N SER A 249 -9.94 -18.99 -34.18
CA SER A 249 -10.39 -20.38 -34.18
C SER A 249 -11.70 -20.52 -34.95
N ASP A 250 -12.68 -19.65 -34.69
CA ASP A 250 -13.98 -19.66 -35.36
C ASP A 250 -13.82 -19.43 -36.87
N ASN A 251 -13.01 -18.43 -37.26
CA ASN A 251 -12.71 -18.16 -38.67
C ASN A 251 -12.03 -19.34 -39.38
N VAL A 252 -11.13 -20.06 -38.71
CA VAL A 252 -10.48 -21.25 -39.25
C VAL A 252 -11.49 -22.39 -39.41
N CYS A 253 -12.38 -22.59 -38.44
CA CYS A 253 -13.46 -23.58 -38.53
C CYS A 253 -14.40 -23.28 -39.72
N GLU A 254 -14.78 -22.01 -39.92
CA GLU A 254 -15.57 -21.60 -41.08
C GLU A 254 -14.83 -21.88 -42.39
N LEU A 255 -13.56 -21.48 -42.52
CA LEU A 255 -12.73 -21.77 -43.69
C LEU A 255 -12.65 -23.26 -44.00
N VAL A 256 -12.43 -24.10 -42.99
CA VAL A 256 -12.38 -25.56 -43.15
C VAL A 256 -13.74 -26.09 -43.61
N SER A 257 -14.85 -25.55 -43.12
CA SER A 257 -16.19 -25.95 -43.56
C SER A 257 -16.45 -25.60 -45.03
N VAL A 258 -16.09 -24.39 -45.46
CA VAL A 258 -16.17 -23.94 -46.85
C VAL A 258 -15.33 -24.84 -47.76
N LEU A 259 -14.08 -25.12 -47.38
CA LEU A 259 -13.21 -26.02 -48.14
C LEU A 259 -13.80 -27.43 -48.26
N LYS A 260 -14.35 -27.98 -47.17
CA LYS A 260 -15.05 -29.28 -47.20
C LYS A 260 -16.21 -29.26 -48.19
N THR A 261 -17.06 -28.22 -48.17
CA THR A 261 -18.19 -28.11 -49.12
C THR A 261 -17.75 -27.96 -50.57
N ALA A 262 -16.67 -27.23 -50.84
CA ALA A 262 -16.14 -27.04 -52.18
C ALA A 262 -15.48 -28.31 -52.75
N LEU A 263 -14.98 -29.19 -51.87
CA LEU A 263 -14.33 -30.45 -52.23
C LEU A 263 -15.31 -31.64 -52.36
N VAL A 264 -16.59 -31.48 -52.00
CA VAL A 264 -17.61 -32.51 -52.26
C VAL A 264 -17.96 -32.48 -53.76
N PRO A 265 -17.71 -33.57 -54.52
CA PRO A 265 -18.07 -33.62 -55.92
C PRO A 265 -19.60 -33.55 -56.06
N LYS A 266 -20.09 -32.63 -56.91
CA LYS A 266 -21.51 -32.58 -57.27
C LYS A 266 -21.93 -33.95 -57.83
N PRO A 267 -23.03 -34.57 -57.36
CA PRO A 267 -23.56 -35.76 -58.00
C PRO A 267 -23.92 -35.39 -59.45
N ALA A 268 -23.47 -36.22 -60.39
CA ALA A 268 -23.79 -36.07 -61.80
C ALA A 268 -25.31 -36.01 -61.97
N GLU A 269 -25.81 -34.93 -62.57
CA GLU A 269 -27.20 -34.81 -62.95
C GLU A 269 -27.57 -36.02 -63.83
N GLU A 270 -28.48 -36.85 -63.33
CA GLU A 270 -29.09 -37.93 -64.11
C GLU A 270 -29.80 -37.29 -65.31
N PHE A 271 -29.25 -37.50 -66.50
CA PHE A 271 -29.89 -37.14 -67.75
C PHE A 271 -31.28 -37.80 -67.82
N ALA A 272 -32.32 -36.98 -67.84
CA ALA A 272 -33.68 -37.42 -68.11
C ALA A 272 -33.72 -38.13 -69.47
N SER A 273 -34.02 -39.43 -69.44
CA SER A 273 -34.27 -40.26 -70.62
C SER A 273 -35.51 -39.73 -71.35
N GLN A 274 -35.28 -38.99 -72.44
CA GLN A 274 -36.33 -38.68 -73.41
C GLN A 274 -36.77 -39.98 -74.09
N SER A 275 -37.97 -40.46 -73.76
CA SER A 275 -38.67 -41.49 -74.52
C SER A 275 -39.03 -40.92 -75.90
N ILE A 276 -38.38 -41.41 -76.94
CA ILE A 276 -38.80 -41.17 -78.32
C ILE A 276 -40.03 -42.03 -78.56
N ASP A 277 -41.20 -41.38 -78.59
CA ASP A 277 -42.47 -42.02 -78.91
C ASP A 277 -42.57 -42.14 -80.44
N ASP A 278 -42.51 -43.38 -80.90
CA ASP A 278 -42.47 -43.80 -82.30
C ASP A 278 -43.90 -43.74 -82.86
N ARG A 279 -44.25 -42.66 -83.59
CA ARG A 279 -45.51 -42.58 -84.34
C ARG A 279 -45.26 -42.41 -85.83
N ARG A 280 -45.29 -43.57 -86.51
CA ARG A 280 -45.74 -43.74 -87.89
C ARG A 280 -47.07 -43.02 -88.10
N TYR A 281 -47.24 -42.36 -89.25
CA TYR A 281 -48.30 -42.58 -90.26
C TYR A 281 -48.34 -41.36 -91.23
N ILE A 282 -47.87 -41.54 -92.47
CA ILE A 282 -48.67 -41.61 -93.73
C ILE A 282 -49.33 -40.29 -94.16
N SER A 283 -48.76 -39.62 -95.17
CA SER A 283 -49.32 -39.32 -96.52
C SER A 283 -48.49 -38.23 -97.18
#